data_AF-A0AA90CRZ5-F1
#
_entry.id   AF-A0AA90CRZ5-F1
#
_cell.length_a   1.000
_cell.length_b   1.000
_cell.length_c   1.000
_cell.angle_alpha   90.00
_cell.angle_beta   90.00
_cell.angle_gamma   90.00
#
_symmetry.space_group_name_H-M   'P 1'
#
loop_
_entity.id
_entity.type
_entity.pdbx_description
1 polymer ?
#
loop_
_entity_poly.entity_id
_entity_poly.type
_entity_poly.pdbx_seq_one_letter_code
_entity_poly.pdbx_strand_id
1 'polypeptide(L)'
;MKRLVIALCVPLLAPALSVSASTSHEAAPMMAPAQKPLTESDLQDERLAPQRQESAEDILKRFRASYGSNMPRVAVFWNRAFDDQVSDWSSNSRSVVSARGTLKGEIPDGKVNLQGASQAAAQAEYRSNRNRGAASPAFELQSGLVSQLTEAGVTVVDRDAIMRITDNALETGDFSRLSPDQRRLEMRALAEHADMLMVFNRLTSRAFEIEVLDVSSGAIKVMLSSNGVPPEKQKAYQWKATDHGFQKIEQTVTLNEIGEELALQTLAKVTR
;
A
#
# COMPACT_ATOMS: atom_id res chain seq x y z
N MET A 1 77.81 47.68 46.37
CA MET A 1 76.64 48.17 45.61
C MET A 1 77.09 48.53 44.19
N LYS A 2 76.82 47.67 43.20
CA LYS A 2 77.21 47.85 41.79
C LYS A 2 76.20 47.06 40.94
N ARG A 3 75.72 47.47 39.77
CA ARG A 3 75.53 48.76 39.07
C ARG A 3 74.55 48.38 37.95
N LEU A 4 73.48 49.14 37.74
CA LEU A 4 72.61 49.02 36.57
C LEU A 4 73.37 49.48 35.31
N VAL A 5 73.24 48.79 34.18
CA VAL A 5 73.13 49.39 32.83
C VAL A 5 72.37 48.42 31.92
N ILE A 6 71.39 48.99 31.21
CA ILE A 6 70.55 48.43 30.15
C ILE A 6 71.34 48.28 28.84
N ALA A 7 71.10 47.21 28.09
CA ALA A 7 71.31 47.22 26.64
C ALA A 7 70.27 46.33 25.93
N LEU A 8 69.57 47.00 25.03
CA LEU A 8 68.54 46.56 24.09
C LEU A 8 69.20 45.81 22.92
N CYS A 9 68.65 44.68 22.46
CA CYS A 9 68.84 44.19 21.08
C CYS A 9 67.82 43.09 20.71
N VAL A 10 66.84 43.47 19.90
CA VAL A 10 66.02 42.60 19.01
C VAL A 10 66.93 42.25 17.81
N PRO A 11 67.01 41.00 17.32
CA PRO A 11 66.15 40.61 16.19
C PRO A 11 65.86 39.11 15.93
N LEU A 12 64.89 38.94 15.01
CA LEU A 12 64.80 37.92 13.95
C LEU A 12 64.11 36.56 14.21
N LEU A 13 62.99 36.44 13.50
CA LEU A 13 62.19 35.23 13.20
C LEU A 13 63.05 34.05 12.72
N ALA A 14 62.68 32.85 13.19
CA ALA A 14 62.86 31.59 12.47
C ALA A 14 61.56 30.75 12.56
N PRO A 15 61.16 30.06 11.49
CA PRO A 15 59.80 29.51 11.33
C PRO A 15 59.59 28.22 12.12
N ALA A 16 58.48 28.16 12.85
CA ALA A 16 57.97 26.95 13.50
C ALA A 16 57.35 26.02 12.46
N LEU A 17 58.13 25.03 12.00
CA LEU A 17 57.60 23.82 11.37
C LEU A 17 57.17 22.87 12.49
N SER A 18 55.94 23.02 12.94
CA SER A 18 55.27 22.05 13.81
C SER A 18 55.02 20.78 13.01
N VAL A 19 55.93 19.81 13.13
CA VAL A 19 55.65 18.42 12.74
C VAL A 19 54.62 17.89 13.73
N SER A 20 53.35 17.93 13.35
CA SER A 20 52.29 17.21 14.06
C SER A 20 52.58 15.72 13.93
N ALA A 21 53.13 15.12 14.99
CA ALA A 21 53.27 13.68 15.10
C ALA A 21 51.87 13.06 14.98
N SER A 22 51.65 12.33 13.89
CA SER A 22 50.50 11.44 13.73
C SER A 22 50.56 10.40 14.85
N THR A 23 49.74 10.56 15.88
CA THR A 23 49.49 9.52 16.87
C THR A 23 48.83 8.35 16.16
N SER A 24 49.63 7.35 15.79
CA SER A 24 49.17 6.03 15.42
C SER A 24 48.49 5.42 16.63
N HIS A 25 47.16 5.48 16.67
CA HIS A 25 46.39 4.73 17.66
C HIS A 25 46.56 3.25 17.36
N GLU A 26 47.09 2.50 18.32
CA GLU A 26 47.13 1.04 18.27
C GLU A 26 45.68 0.55 18.15
N ALA A 27 45.35 -0.10 17.03
CA ALA A 27 44.02 -0.63 16.80
C ALA A 27 43.69 -1.59 17.94
N ALA A 28 42.70 -1.25 18.75
CA ALA A 28 42.26 -2.10 19.86
C ALA A 28 41.99 -3.52 19.31
N PRO A 29 42.47 -4.57 19.98
CA PRO A 29 42.27 -5.94 19.52
C PRO A 29 40.77 -6.21 19.41
N MET A 30 40.28 -6.51 18.20
CA MET A 30 38.89 -6.86 17.99
C MET A 30 38.56 -8.13 18.79
N MET A 31 37.86 -7.97 19.91
CA MET A 31 37.40 -9.06 20.78
C MET A 31 36.05 -9.67 20.35
N ALA A 32 35.50 -9.23 19.21
CA ALA A 32 34.33 -9.89 18.65
C ALA A 32 34.79 -11.18 17.93
N PRO A 33 34.23 -12.36 18.26
CA PRO A 33 34.50 -13.55 17.48
C PRO A 33 34.20 -13.26 16.01
N ALA A 34 35.10 -13.67 15.11
CA ALA A 34 34.95 -13.45 13.68
C ALA A 34 33.63 -14.08 13.21
N GLN A 35 32.64 -13.23 12.98
CA GLN A 35 31.39 -13.66 12.36
C GLN A 35 31.73 -14.06 10.92
N LYS A 36 31.30 -15.26 10.51
CA LYS A 36 31.45 -15.71 9.13
C LYS A 36 30.85 -14.61 8.23
N PRO A 37 31.60 -14.08 7.25
CA PRO A 37 31.03 -13.10 6.33
C PRO A 37 29.82 -13.71 5.62
N LEU A 38 28.70 -12.99 5.64
CA LEU A 38 27.48 -13.39 4.95
C LEU A 38 27.79 -13.56 3.46
N THR A 39 27.53 -14.75 2.95
CA THR A 39 27.63 -15.02 1.52
C THR A 39 26.34 -14.60 0.82
N GLU A 40 26.39 -14.41 -0.50
CA GLU A 40 25.20 -14.13 -1.30
C GLU A 40 24.13 -15.25 -1.16
N SER A 41 24.56 -16.50 -0.99
CA SER A 41 23.65 -17.61 -0.69
C SER A 41 23.01 -17.48 0.69
N ASP A 42 23.76 -17.06 1.71
CA ASP A 42 23.20 -16.86 3.06
C ASP A 42 22.12 -15.74 3.03
N LEU A 43 22.34 -14.67 2.25
CA LEU A 43 21.36 -13.59 2.07
C LEU A 43 20.10 -14.03 1.31
N GLN A 44 20.23 -14.93 0.34
CA GLN A 44 19.08 -15.48 -0.37
C GLN A 44 18.26 -16.42 0.51
N ASP A 45 18.92 -17.25 1.32
CA ASP A 45 18.27 -18.13 2.27
C ASP A 45 17.50 -17.34 3.34
N GLU A 46 18.06 -16.23 3.83
CA GLU A 46 17.37 -15.31 4.75
C GLU A 46 16.13 -14.66 4.11
N ARG A 47 16.20 -14.27 2.82
CA ARG A 47 15.05 -13.69 2.10
C ARG A 47 13.91 -14.69 1.88
N LEU A 48 14.24 -15.97 1.80
CA LEU A 48 13.28 -17.06 1.60
C LEU A 48 12.81 -17.69 2.91
N ALA A 49 13.39 -17.28 4.04
CA ALA A 49 13.00 -17.78 5.34
C ALA A 49 11.57 -17.33 5.69
N PRO A 50 10.79 -18.17 6.39
CA PRO A 50 9.52 -17.78 6.97
C PRO A 50 9.67 -16.55 7.86
N GLN A 51 8.73 -15.62 7.73
CA GLN A 51 8.79 -14.35 8.45
C GLN A 51 7.88 -14.33 9.68
N ARG A 52 6.89 -15.23 9.75
CA ARG A 52 6.06 -15.41 10.94
C ARG A 52 6.84 -16.15 12.02
N GLN A 53 6.80 -15.61 13.24
CA GLN A 53 7.49 -16.15 14.41
C GLN A 53 6.57 -16.97 15.33
N GLU A 54 5.27 -16.69 15.31
CA GLU A 54 4.28 -17.30 16.20
C GLU A 54 3.50 -18.40 15.51
N SER A 55 2.89 -19.30 16.29
CA SER A 55 2.01 -20.33 15.75
C SER A 55 0.71 -19.73 15.20
N ALA A 56 0.12 -20.37 14.18
CA ALA A 56 -1.16 -19.95 13.61
C ALA A 56 -2.27 -19.93 14.69
N GLU A 57 -2.31 -20.96 15.55
CA GLU A 57 -3.30 -21.09 16.61
C GLU A 57 -3.21 -19.94 17.63
N ASP A 58 -2.01 -19.56 18.03
CA ASP A 58 -1.80 -18.47 19.00
C ASP A 58 -2.23 -17.12 18.42
N ILE A 59 -1.91 -16.86 17.14
CA ILE A 59 -2.33 -15.65 16.43
C ILE A 59 -3.86 -15.57 16.39
N LEU A 60 -4.52 -16.65 15.94
CA LEU A 60 -5.97 -16.67 15.82
C LEU A 60 -6.64 -16.51 17.19
N LYS A 61 -6.12 -17.17 18.22
CA LYS A 61 -6.62 -17.05 19.59
C LYS A 61 -6.48 -15.63 20.13
N ARG A 62 -5.30 -15.00 19.98
CA ARG A 62 -5.04 -13.63 20.43
C ARG A 62 -5.91 -12.63 19.67
N PHE A 63 -6.00 -12.78 18.35
CA PHE A 63 -6.83 -11.92 17.50
C PHE A 63 -8.29 -11.97 17.95
N ARG A 64 -8.87 -13.17 18.07
CA ARG A 64 -10.24 -13.35 18.52
C ARG A 64 -10.47 -12.78 19.92
N ALA A 65 -9.50 -12.93 20.83
CA ALA A 65 -9.58 -12.37 22.17
C ALA A 65 -9.60 -10.82 22.17
N SER A 66 -8.89 -10.17 21.23
CA SER A 66 -8.84 -8.70 21.12
C SER A 66 -10.14 -8.07 20.62
N TYR A 67 -10.89 -8.77 19.77
CA TYR A 67 -12.16 -8.28 19.20
C TYR A 67 -13.41 -8.83 19.91
N GLY A 68 -13.29 -9.99 20.59
CA GLY A 68 -14.41 -10.61 21.30
C GLY A 68 -15.58 -10.89 20.36
N SER A 69 -16.74 -10.30 20.67
CA SER A 69 -17.95 -10.41 19.84
C SER A 69 -18.01 -9.40 18.69
N ASN A 70 -17.12 -8.41 18.65
CA ASN A 70 -17.17 -7.33 17.67
C ASN A 70 -16.07 -7.50 16.61
N MET A 71 -16.22 -8.53 15.78
CA MET A 71 -15.28 -8.80 14.70
C MET A 71 -15.38 -7.74 13.58
N PRO A 72 -14.25 -7.31 13.01
CA PRO A 72 -14.25 -6.29 11.97
C PRO A 72 -14.79 -6.84 10.65
N ARG A 73 -15.45 -5.97 9.88
CA ARG A 73 -15.72 -6.15 8.46
C ARG A 73 -14.60 -5.50 7.65
N VAL A 74 -13.95 -6.27 6.79
CA VAL A 74 -12.79 -5.82 6.02
C VAL A 74 -13.12 -5.82 4.54
N ALA A 75 -13.07 -4.66 3.90
CA ALA A 75 -13.08 -4.55 2.45
C ALA A 75 -11.68 -4.83 1.90
N VAL A 76 -11.55 -5.54 0.76
CA VAL A 76 -10.24 -5.85 0.18
C VAL A 76 -10.09 -5.20 -1.20
N PHE A 77 -8.97 -4.49 -1.39
CA PHE A 77 -8.52 -3.99 -2.68
C PHE A 77 -7.41 -4.89 -3.21
N TRP A 78 -7.68 -5.50 -4.36
CA TRP A 78 -6.80 -6.47 -5.00
C TRP A 78 -5.94 -5.81 -6.06
N ASN A 79 -4.61 -5.77 -5.83
CA ASN A 79 -3.60 -5.16 -6.70
C ASN A 79 -3.93 -3.72 -7.12
N ARG A 80 -4.69 -3.00 -6.29
CA ARG A 80 -5.16 -1.66 -6.57
C ARG A 80 -4.72 -0.75 -5.43
N ALA A 81 -3.97 0.28 -5.78
CA ALA A 81 -3.64 1.34 -4.84
C ALA A 81 -4.91 2.04 -4.33
N PHE A 82 -4.91 2.34 -3.03
CA PHE A 82 -5.83 3.33 -2.47
C PHE A 82 -5.27 4.71 -2.80
N ASP A 83 -5.93 5.37 -3.75
CA ASP A 83 -5.47 6.58 -4.43
C ASP A 83 -5.80 7.84 -3.62
N ASP A 84 -4.94 8.86 -3.66
CA ASP A 84 -5.18 10.15 -2.97
C ASP A 84 -6.20 11.03 -3.71
N GLN A 85 -6.56 10.64 -4.94
CA GLN A 85 -7.55 11.33 -5.74
C GLN A 85 -8.98 11.14 -5.22
N VAL A 86 -9.50 12.20 -4.62
CA VAL A 86 -10.87 12.28 -4.10
C VAL A 86 -11.91 12.55 -5.21
N SER A 87 -11.46 12.86 -6.43
CA SER A 87 -12.33 13.17 -7.57
C SER A 87 -11.97 12.42 -8.83
N ASP A 88 -12.94 11.71 -9.38
CA ASP A 88 -12.83 11.04 -10.69
C ASP A 88 -12.87 12.02 -11.87
N TRP A 89 -13.07 13.33 -11.63
CA TRP A 89 -13.04 14.34 -12.68
C TRP A 89 -11.61 14.63 -13.16
N SER A 90 -11.04 13.72 -13.94
CA SER A 90 -9.88 13.99 -14.80
C SER A 90 -10.38 14.20 -16.24
N SER A 91 -10.50 15.45 -16.68
CA SER A 91 -10.91 15.76 -18.05
C SER A 91 -9.76 15.47 -19.02
N ASN A 92 -9.81 14.36 -19.75
CA ASN A 92 -8.87 14.12 -20.87
C ASN A 92 -9.19 15.00 -22.09
N SER A 93 -10.45 15.41 -22.25
CA SER A 93 -10.84 16.53 -23.11
C SER A 93 -12.28 16.95 -22.76
N ARG A 94 -12.54 18.26 -22.75
CA ARG A 94 -13.89 18.81 -22.63
C ARG A 94 -14.16 19.65 -23.88
N SER A 95 -15.01 19.15 -24.76
CA SER A 95 -15.47 19.90 -25.93
C SER A 95 -16.81 20.56 -25.59
N VAL A 96 -16.77 21.87 -25.37
CA VAL A 96 -17.98 22.70 -25.25
C VAL A 96 -18.26 23.31 -26.62
N VAL A 97 -19.37 22.92 -27.24
CA VAL A 97 -19.85 23.58 -28.46
C VAL A 97 -20.94 24.56 -28.04
N SER A 98 -20.61 25.84 -28.00
CA SER A 98 -21.57 26.91 -27.75
C SER A 98 -21.95 27.60 -29.06
N ALA A 99 -23.22 27.52 -29.45
CA ALA A 99 -23.77 28.32 -30.53
C ALA A 99 -24.45 29.56 -29.95
N ARG A 100 -24.00 30.75 -30.37
CA ARG A 100 -24.66 32.03 -30.08
C ARG A 100 -25.37 32.50 -31.34
N GLY A 101 -26.70 32.52 -31.31
CA GLY A 101 -27.52 33.11 -32.36
C GLY A 101 -27.99 34.49 -31.95
N THR A 102 -27.71 35.51 -32.76
CA THR A 102 -28.31 36.84 -32.60
C THR A 102 -29.37 37.03 -33.67
N LEU A 103 -30.66 37.09 -33.27
CA LEU A 103 -31.74 37.45 -34.17
C LEU A 103 -31.86 38.97 -34.21
N LYS A 104 -31.59 39.58 -35.37
CA LYS A 104 -31.94 40.98 -35.65
C LYS A 104 -33.10 41.00 -36.64
N GLY A 105 -34.26 41.42 -36.17
CA GLY A 105 -35.41 41.71 -37.01
C GLY A 105 -35.79 43.18 -36.85
N GLU A 106 -35.98 43.88 -37.97
CA GLU A 106 -36.63 45.19 -37.98
C GLU A 106 -38.08 44.99 -38.41
N ILE A 107 -39.03 45.58 -37.65
CA ILE A 107 -40.45 45.61 -37.98
C ILE A 107 -40.76 47.00 -38.57
N PRO A 108 -41.49 47.11 -39.70
CA PRO A 108 -41.59 48.37 -40.46
C PRO A 108 -42.43 49.50 -39.86
N ASP A 109 -42.70 49.56 -38.56
CA ASP A 109 -43.46 50.70 -37.99
C ASP A 109 -43.32 50.92 -36.47
N GLY A 110 -42.11 50.76 -35.94
CA GLY A 110 -41.82 51.15 -34.55
C GLY A 110 -40.45 50.66 -34.09
N LYS A 111 -39.57 51.58 -33.70
CA LYS A 111 -38.23 51.27 -33.20
C LYS A 111 -38.33 50.52 -31.86
N VAL A 112 -38.38 49.20 -31.91
CA VAL A 112 -38.14 48.32 -30.76
C VAL A 112 -36.99 47.38 -31.12
N ASN A 113 -35.83 47.61 -30.50
CA ASN A 113 -34.68 46.72 -30.60
C ASN A 113 -34.91 45.48 -29.71
N LEU A 114 -35.41 44.39 -30.29
CA LEU A 114 -35.47 43.09 -29.61
C LEU A 114 -34.12 42.38 -29.74
N GLN A 115 -33.25 42.54 -28.73
CA GLN A 115 -32.02 41.78 -28.61
C GLN A 115 -32.30 40.46 -27.86
N GLY A 116 -32.74 39.45 -28.59
CA GLY A 116 -32.81 38.08 -28.10
C GLY A 116 -31.49 37.35 -28.36
N ALA A 117 -30.71 37.09 -27.31
CA ALA A 117 -29.55 36.20 -27.40
C ALA A 117 -29.99 34.79 -27.01
N SER A 118 -30.03 33.86 -27.97
CA SER A 118 -30.19 32.44 -27.65
C SER A 118 -28.81 31.80 -27.54
N GLN A 119 -28.55 31.15 -26.40
CA GLN A 119 -27.35 30.38 -26.16
C GLN A 119 -27.75 28.90 -26.10
N ALA A 120 -27.26 28.10 -27.04
CA ALA A 120 -27.35 26.65 -26.98
C ALA A 120 -25.94 26.11 -26.72
N ALA A 121 -25.75 25.45 -25.58
CA ALA A 121 -24.50 24.78 -25.24
C ALA A 121 -24.72 23.27 -25.30
N ALA A 122 -24.01 22.58 -26.19
CA ALA A 122 -23.92 21.13 -26.19
C ALA A 122 -22.61 20.74 -25.52
N GLN A 123 -22.72 19.98 -24.42
CA GLN A 123 -21.57 19.41 -23.72
C GLN A 123 -21.46 17.94 -24.12
N ALA A 124 -20.38 17.58 -24.80
CA ALA A 124 -20.04 16.19 -25.06
C ALA A 124 -18.95 15.75 -24.07
N GLU A 125 -19.22 14.69 -23.31
CA GLU A 125 -18.28 14.09 -22.37
C GLU A 125 -17.76 12.78 -22.97
N TYR A 126 -16.45 12.69 -23.19
CA TYR A 126 -15.81 11.44 -23.60
C TYR A 126 -15.36 10.68 -22.36
N ARG A 127 -16.08 9.62 -22.00
CA ARG A 127 -15.69 8.70 -20.93
C ARG A 127 -14.85 7.58 -21.55
N SER A 128 -13.53 7.59 -21.35
CA SER A 128 -12.73 6.41 -21.67
C SER A 128 -13.10 5.30 -20.70
N ASN A 129 -13.42 4.11 -21.19
CA ASN A 129 -13.51 2.92 -20.35
C ASN A 129 -12.22 2.85 -19.52
N ARG A 130 -12.37 2.92 -18.19
CA ARG A 130 -11.26 2.68 -17.26
C ARG A 130 -10.60 1.38 -17.70
N ASN A 131 -9.30 1.46 -17.98
CA ASN A 131 -8.45 0.29 -18.21
C ASN A 131 -8.85 -0.79 -17.21
N ARG A 132 -9.04 -2.03 -17.69
CA ARG A 132 -9.20 -3.20 -16.82
C ARG A 132 -8.13 -3.07 -15.74
N GLY A 133 -8.58 -2.94 -14.50
CA GLY A 133 -7.71 -2.71 -13.34
C GLY A 133 -6.57 -3.72 -13.33
N ALA A 134 -5.48 -3.35 -12.67
CA ALA A 134 -4.35 -4.23 -12.40
C ALA A 134 -4.82 -5.68 -12.19
N ALA A 135 -4.18 -6.63 -12.86
CA ALA A 135 -4.60 -8.02 -12.84
C ALA A 135 -4.83 -8.46 -11.40
N SER A 136 -6.07 -8.80 -11.05
CA SER A 136 -6.41 -9.32 -9.72
C SER A 136 -5.48 -10.50 -9.40
N PRO A 137 -5.01 -10.67 -8.15
CA PRO A 137 -4.24 -11.84 -7.80
C PRO A 137 -4.96 -13.13 -8.19
N ALA A 138 -4.19 -14.20 -8.39
CA ALA A 138 -4.76 -15.50 -8.72
C ALA A 138 -5.83 -15.90 -7.69
N PHE A 139 -6.94 -16.45 -8.15
CA PHE A 139 -8.08 -16.79 -7.30
C PHE A 139 -7.70 -17.70 -6.12
N GLU A 140 -6.78 -18.66 -6.32
CA GLU A 140 -6.28 -19.52 -5.24
C GLU A 140 -5.64 -18.74 -4.10
N LEU A 141 -4.86 -17.68 -4.41
CA LEU A 141 -4.25 -16.81 -3.41
C LEU A 141 -5.32 -16.05 -2.61
N GLN A 142 -6.34 -15.56 -3.31
CA GLN A 142 -7.46 -14.85 -2.69
C GLN A 142 -8.26 -15.79 -1.79
N SER A 143 -8.51 -17.01 -2.26
CA SER A 143 -9.21 -18.07 -1.53
C SER A 143 -8.53 -18.35 -0.19
N GLY A 144 -7.20 -18.54 -0.19
CA GLY A 144 -6.44 -18.79 1.04
C GLY A 144 -6.50 -17.62 2.01
N LEU A 145 -6.31 -16.39 1.51
CA LEU A 145 -6.38 -15.18 2.34
C LEU A 145 -7.77 -15.03 2.98
N VAL A 146 -8.83 -15.14 2.16
CA VAL A 146 -10.21 -14.99 2.62
C VAL A 146 -10.56 -16.10 3.61
N SER A 147 -10.24 -17.35 3.29
CA SER A 147 -10.49 -18.52 4.16
C SER A 147 -9.91 -18.28 5.56
N GLN A 148 -8.64 -17.92 5.63
CA GLN A 148 -7.96 -17.71 6.91
C GLN A 148 -8.49 -16.50 7.70
N LEU A 149 -8.84 -15.40 7.03
CA LEU A 149 -9.50 -14.26 7.67
C LEU A 149 -10.87 -14.64 8.24
N THR A 150 -11.67 -15.37 7.46
CA THR A 150 -12.99 -15.84 7.91
C THR A 150 -12.90 -16.84 9.06
N GLU A 151 -11.86 -17.69 9.07
CA GLU A 151 -11.58 -18.57 10.19
C GLU A 151 -11.30 -17.77 11.48
N ALA A 152 -10.62 -16.63 11.38
CA ALA A 152 -10.40 -15.72 12.49
C ALA A 152 -11.69 -14.99 12.96
N GLY A 153 -12.80 -15.13 12.23
CA GLY A 153 -14.08 -14.48 12.50
C GLY A 153 -14.28 -13.16 11.76
N VAL A 154 -13.32 -12.76 10.91
CA VAL A 154 -13.42 -11.53 10.11
C VAL A 154 -14.45 -11.71 9.00
N THR A 155 -15.31 -10.72 8.81
CA THR A 155 -16.21 -10.69 7.65
C THR A 155 -15.50 -9.99 6.50
N VAL A 156 -15.15 -10.74 5.45
CA VAL A 156 -14.53 -10.15 4.25
C VAL A 156 -15.61 -9.69 3.29
N VAL A 157 -15.52 -8.44 2.87
CA VAL A 157 -16.49 -7.83 1.95
C VAL A 157 -15.79 -7.47 0.65
N ASP A 158 -16.35 -7.89 -0.48
CA ASP A 158 -15.85 -7.49 -1.77
C ASP A 158 -16.27 -6.05 -2.10
N ARG A 159 -15.32 -5.23 -2.54
CA ARG A 159 -15.57 -3.85 -2.95
C ARG A 159 -16.58 -3.78 -4.09
N ASP A 160 -16.46 -4.65 -5.09
CA ASP A 160 -17.36 -4.58 -6.24
C ASP A 160 -18.79 -4.96 -5.86
N ALA A 161 -18.95 -5.87 -4.89
CA ALA A 161 -20.23 -6.14 -4.25
C ALA A 161 -20.76 -4.92 -3.48
N ILE A 162 -19.93 -4.25 -2.65
CA ILE A 162 -20.31 -3.02 -1.94
C ILE A 162 -20.84 -1.98 -2.93
N MET A 163 -20.09 -1.72 -4.00
CA MET A 163 -20.49 -0.70 -4.98
C MET A 163 -21.80 -1.05 -5.69
N ARG A 164 -22.06 -2.32 -5.98
CA ARG A 164 -23.33 -2.77 -6.58
C ARG A 164 -24.51 -2.66 -5.60
N ILE A 165 -24.29 -2.99 -4.33
CA ILE A 165 -25.31 -2.84 -3.28
C ILE A 165 -25.64 -1.36 -3.10
N THR A 166 -24.63 -0.49 -3.03
CA THR A 166 -24.83 0.95 -2.94
C THR A 166 -25.54 1.51 -4.16
N ASP A 167 -25.21 1.04 -5.38
CA ASP A 167 -25.91 1.46 -6.61
C ASP A 167 -27.39 1.08 -6.59
N ASN A 168 -27.73 -0.12 -6.10
CA ASN A 168 -29.12 -0.52 -5.90
C ASN A 168 -29.83 0.35 -4.84
N ALA A 169 -29.15 0.63 -3.72
CA ALA A 169 -29.69 1.49 -2.66
C ALA A 169 -29.87 2.96 -3.10
N LEU A 170 -29.09 3.43 -4.07
CA LEU A 170 -29.28 4.73 -4.72
C LEU A 170 -30.57 4.76 -5.55
N GLU A 171 -30.91 3.66 -6.22
CA GLU A 171 -32.13 3.53 -7.01
C GLU A 171 -33.38 3.49 -6.12
N THR A 172 -33.32 2.79 -5.00
CA THR A 172 -34.44 2.70 -4.03
C THR A 172 -34.58 3.94 -3.14
N GLY A 173 -33.55 4.79 -3.08
CA GLY A 173 -33.51 6.00 -2.26
C GLY A 173 -33.05 5.78 -0.81
N ASP A 174 -32.69 4.54 -0.44
CA ASP A 174 -32.16 4.18 0.88
C ASP A 174 -30.75 4.75 1.11
N PHE A 175 -30.02 5.02 0.03
CA PHE A 175 -28.74 5.71 0.05
C PHE A 175 -28.85 7.05 -0.68
N SER A 176 -28.34 8.12 -0.06
CA SER A 176 -28.38 9.46 -0.65
C SER A 176 -27.12 9.74 -1.48
N ARG A 177 -27.27 10.06 -2.77
CA ARG A 177 -26.15 10.55 -3.59
C ARG A 177 -25.83 12.01 -3.24
N LEU A 178 -24.97 12.22 -2.25
CA LEU A 178 -24.48 13.57 -1.86
C LEU A 178 -23.54 14.19 -2.89
N SER A 179 -22.94 13.40 -3.78
CA SER A 179 -22.01 13.88 -4.81
C SER A 179 -22.14 13.08 -6.10
N PRO A 180 -22.01 13.71 -7.29
CA PRO A 180 -21.90 12.99 -8.55
C PRO A 180 -20.60 12.18 -8.66
N ASP A 181 -19.62 12.45 -7.80
CA ASP A 181 -18.27 11.90 -7.84
C ASP A 181 -18.19 10.46 -7.32
N GLN A 182 -17.68 9.55 -8.14
CA GLN A 182 -17.64 8.12 -7.85
C GLN A 182 -16.65 7.78 -6.72
N ARG A 183 -15.54 8.52 -6.57
CA ARG A 183 -14.57 8.28 -5.48
C ARG A 183 -15.16 8.61 -4.12
N ARG A 184 -15.93 9.70 -4.06
CA ARG A 184 -16.67 10.09 -2.85
C ARG A 184 -17.78 9.10 -2.53
N LEU A 185 -18.47 8.60 -3.55
CA LEU A 185 -19.47 7.54 -3.39
C LEU A 185 -18.82 6.26 -2.84
N GLU A 186 -17.68 5.85 -3.39
CA GLU A 186 -16.91 4.68 -2.95
C GLU A 186 -16.49 4.81 -1.48
N MET A 187 -15.94 5.96 -1.06
CA MET A 187 -15.55 6.17 0.33
C MET A 187 -16.74 6.09 1.29
N ARG A 188 -17.89 6.63 0.89
CA ARG A 188 -19.08 6.56 1.72
C ARG A 188 -19.64 5.14 1.80
N ALA A 189 -19.66 4.42 0.67
CA ALA A 189 -20.05 3.02 0.64
C ALA A 189 -19.15 2.15 1.53
N LEU A 190 -17.84 2.37 1.47
CA LEU A 190 -16.88 1.72 2.36
C LEU A 190 -17.17 2.05 3.82
N ALA A 191 -17.43 3.30 4.17
CA ALA A 191 -17.72 3.71 5.55
C ALA A 191 -19.01 3.09 6.12
N GLU A 192 -19.95 2.69 5.27
CA GLU A 192 -21.20 2.04 5.69
C GLU A 192 -21.07 0.52 5.82
N HIS A 193 -20.24 -0.10 4.96
CA HIS A 193 -20.18 -1.55 4.83
C HIS A 193 -18.90 -2.20 5.36
N ALA A 194 -17.86 -1.42 5.67
CA ALA A 194 -16.58 -1.91 6.13
C ALA A 194 -16.02 -1.04 7.27
N ASP A 195 -15.37 -1.69 8.24
CA ASP A 195 -14.69 -1.01 9.34
C ASP A 195 -13.22 -0.77 8.97
N MET A 196 -12.65 -1.65 8.14
CA MET A 196 -11.28 -1.56 7.65
C MET A 196 -11.20 -1.79 6.15
N LEU A 197 -10.19 -1.21 5.53
CA LEU A 197 -9.80 -1.43 4.14
C LEU A 197 -8.44 -2.12 4.12
N MET A 198 -8.37 -3.30 3.54
CA MET A 198 -7.12 -4.01 3.26
C MET A 198 -6.72 -3.78 1.82
N VAL A 199 -5.58 -3.12 1.59
CA VAL A 199 -4.95 -3.01 0.28
C VAL A 199 -3.93 -4.12 0.15
N PHE A 200 -4.16 -5.01 -0.80
CA PHE A 200 -3.29 -6.14 -1.11
C PHE A 200 -2.57 -5.88 -2.43
N ASN A 201 -1.25 -5.89 -2.43
CA ASN A 201 -0.44 -5.76 -3.62
C ASN A 201 0.52 -6.94 -3.77
N ARG A 202 0.45 -7.62 -4.90
CA ARG A 202 1.47 -8.58 -5.33
C ARG A 202 2.51 -7.85 -6.17
N LEU A 203 3.70 -7.66 -5.62
CA LEU A 203 4.82 -7.03 -6.33
C LEU A 203 5.52 -8.02 -7.27
N THR A 204 5.77 -9.24 -6.79
CA THR A 204 6.44 -10.30 -7.55
C THR A 204 5.78 -11.66 -7.29
N SER A 205 6.39 -12.74 -7.77
CA SER A 205 5.94 -14.09 -7.42
C SER A 205 6.09 -14.43 -5.93
N ARG A 206 6.98 -13.73 -5.21
CA ARG A 206 7.39 -14.01 -3.82
C ARG A 206 7.50 -12.74 -2.96
N ALA A 207 6.89 -11.64 -3.38
CA ALA A 207 6.88 -10.40 -2.63
C ALA A 207 5.49 -9.80 -2.66
N PHE A 208 4.94 -9.61 -1.47
CA PHE A 208 3.58 -9.14 -1.23
C PHE A 208 3.63 -7.97 -0.27
N GLU A 209 2.76 -7.00 -0.47
CA GLU A 209 2.55 -5.88 0.43
C GLU A 209 1.09 -5.86 0.85
N ILE A 210 0.89 -5.66 2.15
CA ILE A 210 -0.44 -5.52 2.73
C ILE A 210 -0.45 -4.28 3.60
N GLU A 211 -1.44 -3.44 3.33
CA GLU A 211 -1.76 -2.27 4.14
C GLU A 211 -3.19 -2.42 4.65
N VAL A 212 -3.42 -2.14 5.93
CA VAL A 212 -4.74 -2.14 6.54
C VAL A 212 -5.02 -0.75 7.10
N LEU A 213 -6.08 -0.13 6.58
CA LEU A 213 -6.52 1.21 6.91
C LEU A 213 -7.83 1.12 7.71
N ASP A 214 -7.96 1.97 8.72
CA ASP A 214 -9.25 2.21 9.39
C ASP A 214 -10.09 3.14 8.51
N VAL A 215 -11.28 2.69 8.09
CA VAL A 215 -12.10 3.45 7.12
C VAL A 215 -12.65 4.74 7.74
N SER A 216 -12.90 4.75 9.06
CA SER A 216 -13.50 5.88 9.76
C SER A 216 -12.52 7.02 10.02
N SER A 217 -11.24 6.69 10.23
CA SER A 217 -10.20 7.64 10.62
C SER A 217 -9.09 7.83 9.59
N GLY A 218 -9.00 6.94 8.60
CA GLY A 218 -7.88 6.90 7.65
C GLY A 218 -6.56 6.44 8.25
N ALA A 219 -6.55 5.96 9.50
CA ALA A 219 -5.34 5.54 10.19
C ALA A 219 -4.80 4.23 9.61
N ILE A 220 -3.49 4.18 9.34
CA ILE A 220 -2.78 2.93 8.99
C ILE A 220 -2.69 2.08 10.27
N LYS A 221 -3.43 0.97 10.29
CA LYS A 221 -3.40 -0.02 11.37
C LYS A 221 -2.24 -0.98 11.20
N VAL A 222 -1.99 -1.41 9.98
CA VAL A 222 -0.92 -2.35 9.65
C VAL A 222 -0.32 -2.00 8.29
N MET A 223 1.00 -2.12 8.20
CA MET A 223 1.74 -2.11 6.95
C MET A 223 2.80 -3.21 7.05
N LEU A 224 2.80 -4.13 6.10
CA LEU A 224 3.78 -5.23 6.07
C LEU A 224 4.17 -5.59 4.64
N SER A 225 5.42 -6.02 4.50
CA SER A 225 5.92 -6.71 3.33
C SER A 225 6.19 -8.16 3.71
N SER A 226 5.81 -9.10 2.84
CA SER A 226 5.92 -10.52 3.10
C SER A 226 6.39 -11.33 1.89
N ASN A 227 7.11 -12.42 2.16
CA ASN A 227 7.44 -13.44 1.15
C ASN A 227 6.41 -14.59 1.06
N GLY A 228 5.44 -14.62 1.98
CA GLY A 228 4.36 -15.60 1.99
C GLY A 228 4.79 -17.04 2.29
N VAL A 229 5.96 -17.25 2.91
CA VAL A 229 6.46 -18.59 3.24
C VAL A 229 5.99 -19.00 4.65
N PRO A 230 5.19 -20.06 4.80
CA PRO A 230 4.77 -20.54 6.11
C PRO A 230 5.92 -21.23 6.87
N PRO A 231 6.11 -20.98 8.18
CA PRO A 231 7.13 -21.62 8.99
C PRO A 231 7.02 -23.15 9.05
N GLU A 232 5.81 -23.70 9.01
CA GLU A 232 5.57 -25.15 9.09
C GLU A 232 6.03 -25.89 7.83
N LYS A 233 6.25 -25.17 6.73
CA LYS A 233 6.66 -25.75 5.43
C LYS A 233 8.12 -25.51 5.10
N GLN A 234 8.87 -24.83 5.97
CA GLN A 234 10.29 -24.62 5.78
C GLN A 234 11.00 -26.00 5.74
N LYS A 235 11.46 -26.41 4.56
CA LYS A 235 12.10 -27.71 4.29
C LYS A 235 11.16 -28.93 4.29
N ALA A 236 9.86 -28.74 4.04
CA ALA A 236 8.97 -29.87 3.77
C ALA A 236 9.37 -30.53 2.43
N TYR A 237 9.41 -31.86 2.39
CA TYR A 237 9.78 -32.63 1.20
C TYR A 237 8.62 -33.51 0.74
N GLN A 238 8.45 -33.61 -0.58
CA GLN A 238 7.53 -34.54 -1.20
C GLN A 238 8.31 -35.58 -2.01
N TRP A 239 7.80 -36.81 -2.02
CA TRP A 239 8.32 -37.86 -2.89
C TRP A 239 7.56 -37.82 -4.21
N LYS A 240 8.24 -37.50 -5.31
CA LYS A 240 7.66 -37.53 -6.65
C LYS A 240 8.10 -38.79 -7.36
N ALA A 241 7.13 -39.58 -7.84
CA ALA A 241 7.41 -40.70 -8.72
C ALA A 241 7.91 -40.17 -10.08
N THR A 242 9.03 -40.70 -10.54
CA THR A 242 9.65 -40.42 -11.84
C THR A 242 9.93 -41.73 -12.56
N ASP A 243 10.27 -41.64 -13.84
CA ASP A 243 10.67 -42.80 -14.65
C ASP A 243 11.93 -43.51 -14.12
N HIS A 244 12.63 -42.91 -13.15
CA HIS A 244 13.80 -43.45 -12.47
C HIS A 244 13.56 -43.75 -10.98
N GLY A 245 12.30 -43.87 -10.55
CA GLY A 245 11.91 -44.14 -9.16
C GLY A 245 11.45 -42.89 -8.40
N PHE A 246 11.48 -42.94 -7.07
CA PHE A 246 11.03 -41.83 -6.23
C PHE A 246 12.15 -40.82 -6.01
N GLN A 247 11.92 -39.56 -6.39
CA GLN A 247 12.84 -38.46 -6.13
C GLN A 247 12.28 -37.57 -5.01
N LYS A 248 13.18 -37.17 -4.10
CA LYS A 248 12.87 -36.23 -3.03
C LYS A 248 12.90 -34.82 -3.61
N ILE A 249 11.74 -34.18 -3.72
CA ILE A 249 11.60 -32.80 -4.17
C ILE A 249 11.22 -31.91 -2.99
N GLU A 250 11.69 -30.68 -2.98
CA GLU A 250 11.22 -29.67 -2.03
C GLU A 250 9.75 -29.37 -2.31
N GLN A 251 8.93 -29.37 -1.26
CA GLN A 251 7.52 -29.00 -1.37
C GLN A 251 7.44 -27.53 -1.75
N THR A 252 6.87 -27.25 -2.92
CA THR A 252 6.53 -25.89 -3.31
C THR A 252 5.28 -25.45 -2.57
N VAL A 253 5.36 -24.31 -1.87
CA VAL A 253 4.19 -23.67 -1.25
C VAL A 253 3.21 -23.25 -2.35
N THR A 254 1.95 -23.64 -2.19
CA THR A 254 0.87 -23.32 -3.13
C THR A 254 0.40 -21.87 -2.97
N LEU A 255 -0.26 -21.32 -3.99
CA LEU A 255 -0.82 -19.96 -3.90
C LEU A 255 -1.86 -19.84 -2.77
N ASN A 256 -2.65 -20.89 -2.53
CA ASN A 256 -3.59 -20.92 -1.42
C ASN A 256 -2.88 -20.84 -0.06
N GLU A 257 -1.85 -21.66 0.17
CA GLU A 257 -1.05 -21.63 1.41
C GLU A 257 -0.35 -20.28 1.61
N ILE A 258 0.12 -19.64 0.52
CA ILE A 258 0.65 -18.26 0.58
C ILE A 258 -0.43 -17.30 1.07
N GLY A 259 -1.66 -17.42 0.54
CA GLY A 259 -2.78 -16.58 0.94
C GLY A 259 -3.11 -16.72 2.42
N GLU A 260 -3.17 -17.96 2.91
CA GLU A 260 -3.39 -18.27 4.33
C GLU A 260 -2.30 -17.64 5.21
N GLU A 261 -1.02 -17.81 4.83
CA GLU A 261 0.10 -17.25 5.58
C GLU A 261 0.08 -15.71 5.62
N LEU A 262 -0.26 -15.06 4.50
CA LEU A 262 -0.40 -13.60 4.43
C LEU A 262 -1.51 -13.09 5.34
N ALA A 263 -2.62 -13.83 5.46
CA ALA A 263 -3.69 -13.51 6.40
C ALA A 263 -3.21 -13.65 7.85
N LEU A 264 -2.51 -14.74 8.19
CA LEU A 264 -1.95 -14.93 9.53
C LEU A 264 -0.98 -13.82 9.92
N GLN A 265 -0.06 -13.44 9.04
CA GLN A 265 0.87 -12.33 9.31
C GLN A 265 0.14 -11.00 9.48
N THR A 266 -0.94 -10.79 8.75
CA THR A 266 -1.78 -9.59 8.90
C THR A 266 -2.49 -9.61 10.25
N LEU A 267 -3.18 -10.70 10.58
CA LEU A 267 -3.89 -10.88 11.86
C LEU A 267 -2.96 -10.78 13.08
N ALA A 268 -1.72 -11.25 12.95
CA ALA A 268 -0.72 -11.15 14.00
C ALA A 268 -0.41 -9.70 14.37
N LYS A 269 -0.50 -8.78 13.41
CA LYS A 269 -0.22 -7.35 13.56
C LYS A 269 -1.48 -6.52 13.81
N VAL A 270 -2.63 -6.92 13.26
CA VAL A 270 -3.92 -6.25 13.49
C VAL A 270 -4.43 -6.66 14.87
N THR A 271 -4.08 -5.91 15.90
CA THR A 271 -4.68 -6.02 17.23
C THR A 271 -5.30 -4.68 17.63
N ARG A 272 -6.38 -4.75 18.41
CA ARG A 272 -7.16 -3.57 18.81
C ARG A 272 -6.41 -2.69 19.82
#